data_AF-A0A015IUJ8-F1
#
_entry.id   AF-A0A015IUJ8-F1
#
_cell.length_a   1.000
_cell.length_b   1.000
_cell.length_c   1.000
_cell.angle_alpha   90.00
_cell.angle_beta   90.00
_cell.angle_gamma   90.00
#
_symmetry.space_group_name_H-M   'P 1'
#
loop_
_entity.id
_entity.type
_entity.pdbx_description
1 polymer ?
#
loop_
_entity_poly.entity_id
_entity_poly.type
_entity_poly.pdbx_seq_one_letter_code
_entity_poly.pdbx_strand_id
1 'polypeptide(L)'
;MHKICYNTIIHRVQVEIEPSPRTSHTAVLTQDGFIIIYGGINDIYLNLVPDQISVLDTKVNHFTWFTPNIDSAPSTAPLNGHTATLVGNYMIIAFGMNVTLNPAFT
;
A
#
# COMPACT_ATOMS: atom_id res chain seq x y z
N MET A 1 -19.65 -0.88 -0.52
CA MET A 1 -18.45 -0.48 -1.29
C MET A 1 -17.88 0.77 -0.65
N HIS A 2 -16.71 0.69 -0.01
CA HIS A 2 -15.97 1.88 0.39
C HIS A 2 -15.10 2.29 -0.79
N LYS A 3 -15.39 3.44 -1.39
CA LYS A 3 -14.56 4.02 -2.45
C LYS A 3 -13.39 4.72 -1.77
N ILE A 4 -12.22 4.10 -1.77
CA ILE A 4 -10.99 4.81 -1.46
C ILE A 4 -10.40 5.21 -2.81
N CYS A 5 -10.49 6.50 -3.12
CA CYS A 5 -9.94 7.09 -4.33
C CYS A 5 -8.67 7.85 -3.94
N TYR A 6 -7.50 7.29 -4.20
CA TYR A 6 -6.25 8.04 -4.10
C TYR A 6 -6.05 8.86 -5.37
N ASN A 7 -5.93 10.18 -5.22
CA ASN A 7 -5.47 11.05 -6.30
C ASN A 7 -3.96 10.80 -6.51
N THR A 8 -3.53 10.35 -7.70
CA THR A 8 -2.16 9.88 -7.98
C THR A 8 -1.15 11.03 -8.17
N ILE A 9 -1.20 12.07 -7.34
CA ILE A 9 -0.08 13.03 -7.27
C ILE A 9 0.91 12.48 -6.25
N ILE A 10 1.89 11.73 -6.76
CA ILE A 10 2.90 11.06 -5.95
C ILE A 10 4.07 12.01 -5.67
N HIS A 11 4.17 12.55 -4.46
CA HIS A 11 5.34 13.29 -3.98
C HIS A 11 6.27 12.36 -3.17
N ARG A 12 7.59 12.38 -3.42
CA ARG A 12 8.59 11.51 -2.73
C ARG A 12 8.96 12.08 -1.35
N VAL A 13 9.00 11.23 -0.31
CA VAL A 13 9.42 11.63 1.06
C VAL A 13 10.69 10.92 1.51
N GLN A 14 10.77 9.60 1.29
CA GLN A 14 11.94 8.79 1.62
C GLN A 14 12.33 7.97 0.39
N VAL A 15 13.61 7.98 0.06
CA VAL A 15 14.18 7.29 -1.10
C VAL A 15 14.96 6.07 -0.59
N GLU A 16 14.88 4.96 -1.31
CA GLU A 16 15.65 3.72 -1.08
C GLU A 16 15.28 2.88 0.15
N ILE A 17 14.09 3.06 0.74
CA ILE A 17 13.60 2.13 1.78
C ILE A 17 12.84 1.00 1.11
N GLU A 18 13.45 -0.19 1.09
CA GLU A 18 12.79 -1.41 0.68
C GLU A 18 11.61 -1.74 1.62
N PRO A 19 10.45 -2.16 1.09
CA PRO A 19 9.31 -2.48 1.93
C PRO A 19 9.61 -3.62 2.91
N SER A 20 9.05 -3.52 4.11
CA SER A 20 9.10 -4.62 5.10
C SER A 20 8.53 -5.91 4.49
N PRO A 21 9.12 -7.09 4.82
CA PRO A 21 8.58 -8.38 4.42
C PRO A 21 7.10 -8.54 4.81
N ARG A 22 6.27 -8.98 3.86
CA ARG A 22 4.81 -8.96 4.01
C ARG A 22 4.11 -10.03 3.19
N THR A 23 2.94 -10.46 3.66
CA THR A 23 1.99 -11.32 2.93
C THR A 23 0.63 -10.62 2.76
N SER A 24 -0.23 -11.15 1.87
CA SER A 24 -1.61 -10.70 1.68
C SER A 24 -1.77 -9.21 1.29
N HIS A 25 -0.72 -8.61 0.73
CA HIS A 25 -0.74 -7.27 0.13
C HIS A 25 -1.29 -7.34 -1.31
N THR A 26 -1.59 -6.16 -1.88
CA THR A 26 -1.85 -6.04 -3.32
C THR A 26 -0.92 -5.04 -3.97
N ALA A 27 -0.76 -5.16 -5.28
CA ALA A 27 0.03 -4.25 -6.08
C ALA A 27 -0.68 -3.88 -7.39
N VAL A 28 -0.45 -2.66 -7.87
CA VAL A 28 -0.88 -2.21 -9.21
C VAL A 28 0.27 -1.52 -9.94
N LEU A 29 0.33 -1.70 -11.27
CA LEU A 29 1.25 -0.97 -12.15
C LEU A 29 0.53 0.24 -12.75
N THR A 30 1.04 1.44 -12.50
CA THR A 30 0.52 2.68 -13.07
C THR A 30 0.95 2.87 -14.53
N GLN A 31 0.21 3.70 -15.26
CA GLN A 31 0.51 4.02 -16.66
C GLN A 31 1.85 4.77 -16.81
N ASP A 32 2.28 5.47 -15.77
CA ASP A 32 3.53 6.23 -15.71
C ASP A 32 4.70 5.43 -15.09
N GLY A 33 4.59 4.10 -15.01
CA GLY A 33 5.71 3.21 -14.68
C GLY A 33 6.08 3.19 -13.20
N PHE A 34 5.09 3.26 -12.31
CA PHE A 34 5.27 3.00 -10.89
C PHE A 34 4.51 1.74 -10.48
N ILE A 35 5.09 0.92 -9.61
CA ILE A 35 4.34 -0.14 -8.93
C ILE A 35 3.97 0.36 -7.54
N ILE A 36 2.67 0.46 -7.25
CA ILE A 36 2.15 0.83 -5.93
C ILE A 36 1.80 -0.45 -5.19
N ILE A 37 2.37 -0.64 -4.01
CA ILE A 37 2.06 -1.72 -3.07
C ILE A 37 1.24 -1.14 -1.94
N TYR A 38 0.13 -1.82 -1.59
CA TYR A 38 -0.74 -1.42 -0.49
C TYR A 38 -1.01 -2.58 0.48
N GLY A 39 -0.92 -2.26 1.77
CA GLY A 39 -1.25 -3.14 2.88
C GLY A 39 -0.27 -4.31 3.03
N GLY A 40 -0.81 -5.39 3.58
CA GLY A 40 -0.10 -6.59 3.97
C GLY A 40 0.12 -6.67 5.48
N ILE A 41 0.41 -7.88 5.92
CA ILE A 41 0.77 -8.21 7.30
C ILE A 41 2.14 -8.89 7.33
N ASN A 42 2.83 -8.79 8.46
CA ASN A 42 4.03 -9.60 8.67
C ASN A 42 3.65 -11.06 8.95
N ASP A 43 4.43 -12.00 8.41
CA ASP A 43 4.16 -13.44 8.56
C ASP A 43 4.34 -13.95 9.99
N ILE A 44 5.12 -13.24 10.81
CA ILE A 44 5.52 -13.71 12.14
C ILE A 44 4.40 -13.51 13.17
N TYR A 45 3.68 -12.38 13.11
CA TYR A 45 2.71 -12.00 14.14
C TYR A 45 1.34 -11.62 13.56
N LEU A 46 1.13 -11.76 12.26
CA LEU A 46 -0.06 -11.26 11.55
C LEU A 46 -0.34 -9.77 11.84
N ASN A 47 0.69 -9.03 12.24
CA ASN A 47 0.61 -7.61 12.55
C ASN A 47 0.70 -6.80 11.26
N LEU A 48 0.08 -5.62 11.27
CA LEU A 48 0.22 -4.67 10.18
C LEU A 48 1.68 -4.28 9.98
N VAL A 49 2.09 -4.20 8.72
CA VAL A 49 3.39 -3.61 8.37
C VAL A 49 3.40 -2.12 8.69
N PRO A 50 4.54 -1.57 9.17
CA PRO A 50 4.64 -0.14 9.50
C PRO A 50 4.55 0.74 8.25
N ASP A 51 4.95 0.21 7.10
CA ASP A 51 4.99 0.83 5.78
C ASP A 51 3.84 0.31 4.91
N GLN A 52 2.63 0.77 5.22
CA GLN A 52 1.39 0.35 4.54
C GLN A 52 1.38 0.65 3.04
N ILE A 53 2.15 1.64 2.59
CA ILE A 53 2.22 2.04 1.18
C ILE A 53 3.69 2.20 0.78
N SER A 54 4.08 1.50 -0.27
CA SER A 54 5.42 1.57 -0.85
C SER A 54 5.30 1.65 -2.37
N VAL A 55 6.18 2.41 -3.01
CA VAL A 55 6.16 2.59 -4.46
C VAL A 55 7.52 2.25 -5.06
N LEU A 56 7.52 1.44 -6.12
CA LEU A 56 8.70 1.16 -6.92
C LEU A 56 8.71 2.05 -8.16
N ASP A 57 9.76 2.84 -8.33
CA ASP A 57 10.05 3.51 -9.59
C ASP A 57 10.73 2.54 -10.55
N THR A 58 9.98 2.09 -11.56
CA THR A 58 10.48 1.16 -12.58
C THR A 58 11.05 1.90 -13.80
N LYS A 59 11.08 3.23 -13.80
CA LYS A 59 11.62 4.04 -14.93
C LYS A 59 13.11 4.26 -14.86
N VAL A 60 13.70 4.09 -13.67
CA VAL A 60 15.12 4.28 -13.42
C VAL A 60 15.85 2.94 -13.40
N ASN A 61 17.13 2.95 -13.78
CA ASN A 61 18.00 1.77 -13.65
C ASN A 61 19.13 2.09 -12.68
N HIS A 62 19.23 1.46 -11.50
CA HIS A 62 18.39 0.38 -10.95
C HIS A 62 17.02 0.88 -10.43
N PHE A 63 16.04 -0.02 -10.29
CA PHE A 63 14.75 0.33 -9.69
C PHE A 63 14.93 0.87 -8.27
N THR A 64 14.13 1.86 -7.89
CA THR A 64 14.24 2.50 -6.58
C THR A 64 12.91 2.52 -5.87
N TRP A 65 12.94 2.21 -4.58
CA TRP A 65 11.77 2.31 -3.70
C TRP A 65 11.64 3.72 -3.15
N PHE A 66 10.40 4.14 -2.92
CA PHE A 66 10.12 5.32 -2.12
C PHE A 66 8.76 5.23 -1.43
N THR A 67 8.63 5.97 -0.33
CA THR A 67 7.35 6.16 0.37
C THR A 67 6.69 7.44 -0.12
N PRO A 68 5.44 7.38 -0.62
CA PRO A 68 4.74 8.56 -1.11
C PRO A 68 4.25 9.44 0.04
N ASN A 69 4.25 10.76 -0.16
CA ASN A 69 3.56 11.71 0.72
C ASN A 69 2.07 11.71 0.36
N ILE A 70 1.28 10.90 1.05
CA ILE A 70 -0.17 10.88 0.88
C ILE A 70 -0.85 10.86 2.24
N ASP A 71 -2.06 11.41 2.28
CA ASP A 71 -2.93 11.27 3.44
C ASP A 71 -3.07 9.78 3.77
N SER A 72 -3.01 9.48 5.07
CA SER A 72 -3.20 8.12 5.55
C SER A 72 -4.50 7.56 4.99
N ALA A 73 -4.47 6.27 4.63
CA ALA A 73 -5.69 5.56 4.28
C ALA A 73 -6.77 5.78 5.36
N PRO A 74 -8.06 5.88 5.00
CA PRO A 74 -9.13 5.85 5.99
C PRO A 74 -8.89 4.69 6.97
N SER A 75 -9.14 4.90 8.26
CA SER A 75 -8.92 3.86 9.27
C SER A 75 -9.75 2.59 9.03
N THR A 76 -10.78 2.67 8.18
CA THR A 76 -11.64 1.57 7.73
C THR A 76 -11.13 0.84 6.48
N ALA A 77 -10.04 1.31 5.87
CA ALA A 77 -9.47 0.70 4.69
C ALA A 77 -9.00 -0.73 4.98
N PRO A 78 -9.28 -1.70 4.11
CA PRO A 78 -8.89 -3.08 4.33
C PRO A 78 -7.39 -3.23 4.09
N LEU A 79 -6.64 -3.78 5.05
CA LEU A 79 -5.19 -3.86 5.00
C LEU A 79 -4.67 -5.24 4.60
N ASN A 80 -5.51 -6.29 4.64
CA ASN A 80 -5.10 -7.65 4.25
C ASN A 80 -6.22 -8.40 3.53
N GLY A 81 -5.83 -9.30 2.62
CA GLY A 81 -6.76 -10.16 1.88
C GLY A 81 -7.73 -9.39 0.98
N HIS A 82 -7.37 -8.15 0.63
CA HIS A 82 -8.14 -7.29 -0.26
C HIS A 82 -7.73 -7.53 -1.72
N THR A 83 -8.50 -6.94 -2.63
CA THR A 83 -8.14 -6.83 -4.05
C THR A 83 -7.85 -5.37 -4.38
N ALA A 84 -7.01 -5.15 -5.39
CA ALA A 84 -6.79 -3.82 -5.95
C ALA A 84 -6.86 -3.84 -7.47
N THR A 85 -7.34 -2.74 -8.04
CA THR A 85 -7.41 -2.55 -9.49
C THR A 85 -7.15 -1.09 -9.82
N LEU A 86 -6.33 -0.83 -10.83
CA LEU A 86 -6.11 0.50 -11.34
C LEU A 86 -7.21 0.88 -12.34
N VAL A 87 -7.85 2.03 -12.13
CA VAL A 87 -8.79 2.65 -13.07
C VAL A 87 -8.37 4.09 -13.30
N GLY A 88 -7.84 4.38 -14.50
CA GLY A 88 -7.22 5.68 -14.79
C GLY A 88 -6.04 5.94 -13.84
N ASN A 89 -6.12 7.03 -13.09
CA ASN A 89 -5.14 7.43 -12.08
C ASN A 89 -5.65 7.13 -10.65
N TYR A 90 -6.44 6.08 -10.46
CA TYR A 90 -6.96 5.69 -9.16
C TYR A 90 -6.72 4.20 -8.92
N MET A 91 -5.99 3.86 -7.85
CA MET A 91 -6.00 2.52 -7.30
C MET A 91 -7.28 2.35 -6.48
N ILE A 92 -8.16 1.45 -6.93
CA ILE A 92 -9.38 1.08 -6.21
C ILE A 92 -9.08 -0.17 -5.39
N ILE A 93 -9.31 -0.08 -4.09
CA ILE A 93 -9.15 -1.20 -3.16
C ILE A 93 -10.53 -1.67 -2.70
N ALA A 94 -10.78 -2.98 -2.76
CA ALA A 94 -12.06 -3.57 -2.41
C ALA A 94 -11.91 -4.92 -1.71
N PHE A 95 -12.90 -5.25 -0.87
CA PHE A 95 -12.96 -6.45 -0.04
C PHE A 95 -11.78 -6.55 0.95
N GLY A 96 -11.61 -7.70 1.60
CA GLY A 96 -10.58 -7.90 2.61
C GLY A 96 -10.99 -7.41 3.99
N MET A 97 -10.02 -7.39 4.90
CA MET A 97 -10.22 -7.09 6.32
C MET A 97 -9.36 -5.92 6.76
N ASN A 98 -9.87 -5.14 7.70
CA ASN A 98 -9.04 -4.27 8.50
C ASN A 98 -8.54 -5.06 9.70
N VAL A 99 -7.24 -5.07 9.94
CA VAL A 99 -6.69 -5.69 11.14
C VAL A 99 -6.88 -4.71 12.30
N THR A 100 -8.02 -4.77 12.97
CA THR A 100 -8.16 -4.17 14.29
C THR A 100 -7.34 -5.03 15.25
N LEU A 101 -6.19 -4.53 15.70
CA LEU A 101 -5.54 -5.10 16.86
C LEU A 101 -6.57 -5.10 17.99
N ASN A 102 -6.80 -6.27 18.59
CA ASN A 102 -7.64 -6.35 19.78
C ASN A 102 -7.00 -5.44 20.85
N PRO A 103 -7.70 -4.43 21.39
CA PRO A 103 -7.16 -3.54 22.42
C PRO A 103 -6.76 -4.28 23.71
N ALA A 104 -7.10 -5.56 23.86
CA ALA A 104 -6.67 -6.39 24.99
C ALA A 104 -5.18 -6.75 25.00
N PHE A 105 -4.38 -6.39 23.98
CA PHE A 105 -2.95 -6.71 23.89
C PHE A 105 -2.03 -5.51 23.59
N THR A 106 -2.47 -4.28 23.87
CA THR A 106 -1.63 -3.07 23.88
C THR A 106 -1.31 -2.62 25.29
#